data_AF-A0A1H4Y053-F1
#
_entry.id   AF-A0A1H4Y053-F1
#
_cell.length_a   1.000
_cell.length_b   1.000
_cell.length_c   1.000
_cell.angle_alpha   90.00
_cell.angle_beta   90.00
_cell.angle_gamma   90.00
#
_symmetry.space_group_name_H-M   'P 1'
#
loop_
_entity.id
_entity.type
_entity.pdbx_description
1 polymer ?
#
loop_
_entity_poly.entity_id
_entity_poly.type
_entity_poly.pdbx_seq_one_letter_code
_entity_poly.pdbx_strand_id
1 'polypeptide(L)'
;MVQNRFRQLIGIMGIIGVIVLITSFIINPAPPADDTLDQLIAFGTAHKNSILTGAWMQTMGTMLLVLFAFAIVHLSGAANRFSGWASFFGGMLLMVVSVIEVNFYLNSLTSTRETVVANIDLIKSTQHLFSGGGAGLVSFAGYRHSRS
;
A
#
# COMPACT_ATOMS: atom_id res chain seq x y z
N MET A 1 17.04 -28.91 -0.96
CA MET A 1 17.45 -27.81 -1.85
C MET A 1 16.31 -26.84 -2.20
N VAL A 2 15.12 -27.32 -2.60
CA VAL A 2 13.97 -26.46 -2.99
C VAL A 2 13.50 -25.51 -1.87
N GLN A 3 13.43 -25.99 -0.64
CA GLN A 3 12.97 -25.20 0.51
C GLN A 3 13.87 -23.99 0.84
N ASN A 4 15.19 -24.12 0.65
CA ASN A 4 16.12 -23.00 0.89
C ASN A 4 15.99 -21.92 -0.18
N ARG A 5 15.82 -22.31 -1.45
CA ARG A 5 15.58 -21.36 -2.55
C ARG A 5 14.26 -20.61 -2.37
N PHE A 6 13.21 -21.31 -1.95
CA PHE A 6 11.93 -20.67 -1.64
C PHE A 6 12.07 -19.61 -0.54
N ARG A 7 12.71 -19.94 0.60
CA ARG A 7 12.95 -18.97 1.69
C ARG A 7 13.73 -17.73 1.23
N GLN A 8 14.75 -17.93 0.39
CA GLN A 8 15.55 -16.82 -0.16
C GLN A 8 14.70 -15.91 -1.07
N LEU A 9 13.93 -16.48 -1.98
CA LEU A 9 13.06 -15.71 -2.88
C LEU A 9 12.04 -14.89 -2.10
N ILE A 10 11.41 -15.48 -1.08
CA ILE A 10 10.46 -14.77 -0.22
C ILE A 10 11.13 -13.61 0.52
N GLY A 11 12.30 -13.83 1.10
CA GLY A 11 13.07 -12.74 1.73
C GLY A 11 13.40 -11.61 0.76
N ILE A 12 13.83 -11.95 -0.45
CA ILE A 12 14.13 -10.97 -1.51
C ILE A 12 12.86 -10.20 -1.92
N MET A 13 11.71 -10.87 -2.09
CA MET A 13 10.44 -10.21 -2.40
C MET A 13 10.03 -9.21 -1.33
N GLY A 14 10.21 -9.55 -0.05
CA GLY A 14 9.94 -8.63 1.06
C GLY A 14 10.82 -7.39 0.99
N ILE A 15 12.13 -7.56 0.81
CA ILE A 15 13.09 -6.44 0.71
C ILE A 15 12.77 -5.55 -0.50
N ILE A 16 12.59 -6.15 -1.68
CA ILE A 16 12.25 -5.40 -2.90
C ILE A 16 10.92 -4.68 -2.73
N GLY A 17 9.91 -5.33 -2.14
CA GLY A 17 8.60 -4.73 -1.88
C GLY A 17 8.70 -3.45 -1.04
N VAL A 18 9.49 -3.48 0.05
CA VAL A 18 9.75 -2.29 0.88
C VAL A 18 10.47 -1.19 0.09
N ILE A 19 11.55 -1.53 -0.63
CA ILE A 19 12.33 -0.55 -1.40
C ILE A 19 11.45 0.12 -2.46
N VAL A 20 10.67 -0.66 -3.20
CA VAL A 20 9.77 -0.16 -4.24
C VAL A 20 8.71 0.76 -3.63
N LEU A 21 8.13 0.40 -2.49
CA LEU A 21 7.13 1.22 -1.80
C LEU A 21 7.71 2.52 -1.24
N ILE A 22 8.89 2.48 -0.62
CA ILE A 22 9.56 3.72 -0.16
C ILE A 22 9.85 4.62 -1.35
N THR A 23 10.34 4.04 -2.45
CA THR A 23 10.67 4.80 -3.66
C THR A 23 9.41 5.43 -4.27
N SER A 24 8.25 4.76 -4.24
CA SER A 24 7.00 5.35 -4.75
C SER A 24 6.63 6.64 -4.03
N PHE A 25 6.85 6.73 -2.71
CA PHE A 25 6.61 7.95 -1.94
C PHE A 25 7.65 9.04 -2.18
N ILE A 26 8.90 8.66 -2.50
CA ILE A 26 9.96 9.64 -2.80
C ILE A 26 9.72 10.31 -4.16
N ILE A 27 9.28 9.54 -5.15
CA ILE A 27 9.13 10.04 -6.53
C ILE A 27 7.77 10.68 -6.80
N ASN A 28 6.78 10.51 -5.92
CA ASN A 28 5.44 11.06 -6.06
C ASN A 28 5.27 12.25 -5.11
N PRO A 29 5.60 13.48 -5.53
CA PRO A 29 5.51 14.65 -4.68
C PRO A 29 4.05 14.88 -4.28
N ALA A 30 3.84 15.18 -3.00
CA ALA A 30 2.54 15.62 -2.54
C ALA A 30 2.23 17.01 -3.12
N PRO A 31 0.99 17.29 -3.54
CA PRO A 31 0.59 18.65 -3.86
C PRO A 31 0.73 19.54 -2.62
N PRO A 32 1.05 20.84 -2.79
CA PRO A 32 1.03 21.81 -1.71
C PRO A 32 -0.29 21.78 -0.92
N ALA A 33 -0.18 22.00 0.40
CA ALA A 33 -1.36 22.19 1.23
C ALA A 33 -2.13 23.45 0.76
N ASP A 34 -3.46 23.38 0.82
CA ASP A 34 -4.36 24.50 0.52
C ASP A 34 -4.39 24.99 -0.94
N ASP A 35 -3.89 24.18 -1.89
CA ASP A 35 -4.01 24.48 -3.32
C ASP A 35 -5.48 24.57 -3.76
N THR A 36 -5.77 25.61 -4.55
CA THR A 36 -7.04 25.69 -5.29
C THR A 36 -7.14 24.54 -6.29
N LEU A 37 -8.36 24.21 -6.69
CA LEU A 37 -8.60 23.14 -7.65
C LEU A 37 -7.86 23.34 -8.99
N ASP A 38 -7.71 24.59 -9.44
CA ASP A 38 -6.94 24.91 -10.65
C ASP A 38 -5.44 24.63 -10.47
N GLN A 39 -4.88 24.99 -9.31
CA GLN A 39 -3.49 24.68 -8.97
C GLN A 39 -3.26 23.17 -8.90
N LEU A 40 -4.21 22.42 -8.36
CA LEU A 40 -4.12 20.98 -8.23
C LEU A 40 -4.19 20.26 -9.59
N ILE A 41 -5.04 20.73 -10.50
CA ILE A 41 -5.08 20.24 -11.89
C ILE A 41 -3.77 20.56 -12.62
N ALA A 42 -3.25 21.78 -12.45
CA ALA A 42 -1.97 22.19 -13.03
C ALA A 42 -0.82 21.34 -12.49
N PHE A 43 -0.81 21.08 -11.17
CA PHE A 43 0.17 20.21 -10.51
C PHE A 43 0.11 18.78 -11.05
N GLY A 44 -1.08 18.19 -11.13
CA GLY A 44 -1.28 16.83 -11.65
C GLY A 44 -0.84 16.71 -13.11
N THR A 45 -1.06 17.75 -13.91
CA THR A 45 -0.60 17.81 -15.30
C THR A 45 0.93 17.89 -15.38
N ALA A 46 1.55 18.76 -14.56
CA ALA A 46 2.99 18.96 -14.53
C ALA A 46 3.76 17.72 -14.04
N HIS A 47 3.18 16.97 -13.09
CA HIS A 47 3.82 15.80 -12.45
C HIS A 47 3.24 14.46 -12.93
N LYS A 48 2.44 14.44 -14.01
CA LYS A 48 1.70 13.26 -14.48
C LYS A 48 2.54 11.99 -14.52
N ASN A 49 3.73 12.03 -15.13
CA ASN A 49 4.58 10.86 -15.27
C ASN A 49 5.10 10.33 -13.93
N SER A 50 5.42 11.24 -13.00
CA SER A 50 5.88 10.90 -11.66
C SER A 50 4.75 10.28 -10.85
N ILE A 51 3.52 10.84 -10.92
CA ILE A 51 2.32 10.29 -10.28
C ILE A 51 2.02 8.88 -10.83
N LEU A 52 2.03 8.70 -12.16
CA LEU A 52 1.79 7.39 -12.79
C LEU A 52 2.83 6.33 -12.36
N THR A 53 4.11 6.72 -12.36
CA THR A 53 5.20 5.83 -11.96
C THR A 53 5.12 5.49 -10.47
N GLY A 54 4.85 6.49 -9.63
CA GLY A 54 4.64 6.33 -8.20
C GLY A 54 3.47 5.37 -7.91
N ALA A 55 2.33 5.57 -8.56
CA ALA A 55 1.15 4.73 -8.39
C ALA A 55 1.39 3.26 -8.82
N TRP A 56 2.11 3.06 -9.93
CA TRP A 56 2.55 1.73 -10.36
C TRP A 56 3.46 1.06 -9.34
N MET A 57 4.49 1.79 -8.87
CA MET A 57 5.42 1.29 -7.87
C MET A 57 4.72 0.98 -6.54
N GLN A 58 3.79 1.83 -6.10
CA GLN A 58 3.01 1.59 -4.89
C GLN A 58 2.23 0.28 -4.99
N THR A 59 1.53 0.05 -6.10
CA THR A 59 0.77 -1.20 -6.35
C THR A 59 1.69 -2.42 -6.30
N MET A 60 2.83 -2.37 -7.00
CA MET A 60 3.79 -3.47 -7.06
C MET A 60 4.45 -3.72 -5.70
N GLY A 61 4.82 -2.66 -4.97
CA GLY A 61 5.37 -2.74 -3.63
C GLY A 61 4.39 -3.38 -2.64
N THR A 62 3.12 -2.95 -2.65
CA THR A 62 2.07 -3.56 -1.83
C THR A 62 1.88 -5.04 -2.18
N MET A 63 1.79 -5.38 -3.47
CA MET A 63 1.63 -6.78 -3.90
C MET A 63 2.77 -7.67 -3.40
N LEU A 64 4.03 -7.22 -3.56
CA LEU A 64 5.21 -7.97 -3.10
C LEU A 64 5.19 -8.17 -1.57
N LEU A 65 4.80 -7.14 -0.81
CA LEU A 65 4.67 -7.24 0.65
C LEU A 65 3.56 -8.20 1.08
N VAL A 66 2.42 -8.20 0.39
CA VAL A 66 1.31 -9.13 0.66
C VAL A 66 1.74 -10.57 0.37
N LEU A 67 2.40 -10.82 -0.76
CA LEU A 67 2.94 -12.15 -1.10
C LEU A 67 3.99 -12.61 -0.08
N PHE A 68 4.87 -11.70 0.35
CA PHE A 68 5.82 -11.96 1.42
C PHE A 68 5.11 -12.37 2.72
N ALA A 69 4.13 -11.58 3.17
CA ALA A 69 3.37 -11.88 4.39
C ALA A 69 2.66 -13.24 4.30
N PHE A 70 2.06 -13.56 3.15
CA PHE A 70 1.38 -14.84 2.93
C PHE A 70 2.35 -16.01 2.99
N ALA A 71 3.54 -15.84 2.40
CA ALA A 71 4.58 -16.85 2.45
C ALA A 71 5.14 -17.06 3.86
N ILE A 72 5.24 -16.00 4.69
CA ILE A 72 5.62 -16.13 6.10
C ILE A 72 4.56 -16.92 6.88
N VAL A 73 3.27 -16.64 6.69
CA VAL A 73 2.16 -17.39 7.30
C VAL A 73 2.20 -18.88 6.90
N HIS A 74 2.52 -19.15 5.64
CA HIS A 74 2.70 -20.52 5.16
C HIS A 74 3.91 -21.21 5.81
N LEU A 75 5.07 -20.54 5.83
CA LEU A 75 6.31 -21.07 6.43
C LEU A 75 6.21 -21.27 7.94
N SER A 76 5.39 -20.48 8.64
CA SER A 76 5.14 -20.64 10.07
C SER A 76 4.15 -21.76 10.39
N GLY A 77 3.60 -22.44 9.39
CA GLY A 77 2.56 -23.46 9.56
C GLY A 77 1.24 -22.90 10.11
N ALA A 78 1.02 -21.58 10.01
CA ALA A 78 -0.16 -20.92 10.57
C ALA A 78 -1.31 -20.78 9.57
N ALA A 79 -1.16 -21.24 8.33
CA ALA A 79 -2.15 -21.09 7.25
C ALA A 79 -3.56 -21.60 7.61
N ASN A 80 -3.65 -22.64 8.45
CA ASN A 80 -4.92 -23.22 8.90
C ASN A 80 -5.40 -22.69 10.27
N ARG A 81 -4.69 -21.71 10.85
CA ARG A 81 -5.04 -21.11 12.14
C ARG A 81 -5.75 -19.78 11.92
N PHE A 82 -6.57 -19.37 12.89
CA PHE A 82 -7.25 -18.07 12.85
C PHE A 82 -6.28 -16.90 12.57
N SER A 83 -5.08 -16.92 13.16
CA SER A 83 -4.06 -15.90 12.91
C SER A 83 -3.57 -15.86 11.45
N GLY A 84 -3.51 -17.00 10.77
CA GLY A 84 -3.17 -17.06 9.35
C GLY A 84 -4.29 -16.51 8.48
N TRP A 85 -5.54 -16.89 8.76
CA TRP A 85 -6.72 -16.33 8.09
C TRP A 85 -6.84 -14.81 8.28
N ALA A 86 -6.62 -14.31 9.51
CA ALA A 86 -6.59 -12.88 9.79
C ALA A 86 -5.50 -12.16 8.99
N SER A 87 -4.33 -12.77 8.83
CA SER A 87 -3.23 -12.23 8.02
C SER A 87 -3.57 -12.22 6.52
N PHE A 88 -4.20 -13.28 6.01
CA PHE A 88 -4.66 -13.32 4.62
C PHE A 88 -5.70 -12.26 4.33
N PHE A 89 -6.70 -12.14 5.21
CA PHE A 89 -7.74 -11.12 5.10
C PHE A 89 -7.14 -9.71 5.18
N GLY A 90 -6.26 -9.45 6.14
CA GLY A 90 -5.56 -8.16 6.27
C GLY A 90 -4.73 -7.82 5.03
N GLY A 91 -3.95 -8.76 4.50
CA GLY A 91 -3.18 -8.55 3.28
C GLY A 91 -4.05 -8.32 2.04
N MET A 92 -5.18 -9.03 1.93
CA MET A 92 -6.14 -8.80 0.85
C MET A 92 -6.80 -7.42 0.94
N LEU A 93 -7.19 -6.98 2.14
CA LEU A 93 -7.71 -5.63 2.37
C LEU A 93 -6.68 -4.55 2.00
N LEU A 94 -5.42 -4.71 2.42
CA LEU A 94 -4.34 -3.78 2.05
C LEU A 94 -4.16 -3.70 0.52
N MET A 95 -4.24 -4.84 -0.19
CA MET A 95 -4.15 -4.86 -1.64
C MET A 95 -5.33 -4.15 -2.31
N VAL A 96 -6.57 -4.42 -1.85
CA VAL A 96 -7.77 -3.77 -2.38
C VAL A 96 -7.69 -2.26 -2.20
N VAL A 97 -7.30 -1.79 -1.02
CA VAL A 97 -7.15 -0.36 -0.72
C VAL A 97 -6.08 0.28 -1.61
N SER A 98 -4.93 -0.38 -1.77
CA SER A 98 -3.85 0.11 -2.64
C SER A 98 -4.32 0.26 -4.09
N VAL A 99 -5.05 -0.73 -4.62
CA VAL A 99 -5.61 -0.66 -5.98
C VAL A 99 -6.66 0.43 -6.11
N ILE A 100 -7.54 0.59 -5.11
CA ILE A 100 -8.56 1.63 -5.08
C ILE A 100 -7.92 3.02 -5.08
N GLU A 101 -6.92 3.26 -4.22
CA GLU A 101 -6.19 4.53 -4.14
C GLU A 101 -5.51 4.86 -5.47
N VAL A 102 -4.81 3.90 -6.05
CA VAL A 102 -4.15 4.04 -7.36
C VAL A 102 -5.15 4.31 -8.47
N ASN A 103 -6.31 3.63 -8.47
CA ASN A 103 -7.35 3.88 -9.46
C ASN A 103 -7.88 5.32 -9.36
N PHE A 104 -8.05 5.87 -8.15
CA PHE A 104 -8.44 7.27 -7.98
C PHE A 104 -7.37 8.26 -8.43
N TYR A 105 -6.08 7.97 -8.20
CA TYR A 105 -4.99 8.78 -8.77
C TYR A 105 -5.01 8.78 -10.30
N LEU A 106 -5.22 7.62 -10.93
CA LEU A 106 -5.29 7.53 -12.39
C LEU A 106 -6.50 8.29 -12.94
N ASN A 107 -7.65 8.14 -12.27
CA ASN A 107 -8.88 8.79 -12.68
C ASN A 107 -8.82 10.31 -12.53
N SER A 108 -8.16 10.84 -11.49
CA SER A 108 -7.98 12.30 -11.34
C SER A 108 -7.12 12.93 -12.43
N LEU A 109 -6.31 12.15 -13.17
CA LEU A 109 -5.48 12.64 -14.27
C LEU A 109 -6.22 12.74 -15.62
N THR A 110 -7.41 12.15 -15.74
CA THR A 110 -8.13 12.05 -17.03
C THR A 110 -9.59 12.51 -16.97
N SER A 111 -10.12 12.80 -15.78
CA SER A 111 -11.54 13.07 -15.59
C SER A 111 -11.89 14.56 -15.53
N THR A 112 -13.19 14.84 -15.42
CA THR A 112 -13.71 16.21 -15.28
C THR A 112 -13.37 16.79 -13.91
N ARG A 113 -13.47 18.11 -13.80
CA ARG A 113 -13.17 18.89 -12.58
C ARG A 113 -13.93 18.37 -11.34
N GLU A 114 -15.19 18.01 -11.49
CA GLU A 114 -16.02 17.47 -10.39
C GLU A 114 -15.53 16.11 -9.91
N THR A 115 -15.15 15.23 -10.82
CA THR A 115 -14.62 13.90 -10.50
C THR A 115 -13.25 13.98 -9.83
N VAL A 116 -12.42 14.95 -10.23
CA VAL A 116 -11.10 15.20 -9.61
C VAL A 116 -11.25 15.50 -8.11
N VAL A 117 -12.15 16.40 -7.73
CA VAL A 117 -12.41 16.75 -6.33
C VAL A 117 -12.87 15.52 -5.54
N ALA A 118 -13.88 14.80 -6.06
CA ALA A 118 -14.40 13.61 -5.40
C ALA A 118 -13.32 12.54 -5.18
N ASN A 119 -12.45 12.31 -6.16
CA ASN A 119 -11.36 11.34 -6.06
C ASN A 119 -10.33 11.75 -5.00
N ILE A 120 -9.96 13.04 -4.93
CA ILE A 120 -8.98 13.53 -3.96
C ILE A 120 -9.51 13.44 -2.53
N ASP A 121 -10.77 13.80 -2.30
CA ASP A 121 -11.38 13.68 -0.98
C ASP A 121 -11.43 12.23 -0.51
N LEU A 122 -11.68 11.29 -1.44
CA LEU A 122 -11.74 9.87 -1.13
C LEU A 122 -10.35 9.27 -0.87
N ILE A 123 -9.32 9.73 -1.59
CA ILE A 123 -7.91 9.41 -1.30
C ILE A 123 -7.54 9.90 0.10
N LYS A 124 -7.81 11.17 0.43
CA LYS A 124 -7.54 11.75 1.76
C LYS A 124 -8.24 10.98 2.88
N SER A 125 -9.53 10.67 2.69
CA SER A 125 -10.32 9.88 3.63
C SER A 125 -9.71 8.50 3.88
N THR A 126 -9.28 7.83 2.81
CA THR A 126 -8.61 6.52 2.87
C THR A 126 -7.29 6.62 3.64
N GLN A 127 -6.46 7.62 3.35
CA GLN A 127 -5.19 7.84 4.05
C GLN A 127 -5.40 8.13 5.55
N HIS A 128 -6.39 8.93 5.92
CA HIS A 128 -6.72 9.19 7.32
C HIS A 128 -7.19 7.94 8.06
N LEU A 129 -8.02 7.11 7.42
CA LEU A 129 -8.50 5.85 8.00
C LEU A 129 -7.32 4.92 8.33
N PHE A 130 -6.35 4.81 7.41
CA PHE A 130 -5.19 3.93 7.58
C PHE A 130 -4.10 4.51 8.47
N SER A 131 -3.90 5.83 8.48
CA SER A 131 -3.02 6.49 9.44
C SER A 131 -3.52 6.32 10.88
N GLY A 132 -4.84 6.27 11.09
CA GLY A 132 -5.44 6.00 12.40
C GLY A 132 -5.42 4.51 12.80
N GLY A 133 -5.57 3.60 11.84
CA GLY A 133 -5.65 2.15 12.10
C GLY A 133 -4.33 1.38 12.06
N GLY A 134 -3.34 1.85 11.30
CA GLY A 134 -2.05 1.16 11.08
C GLY A 134 -1.21 0.98 12.35
N ALA A 135 -1.34 1.89 13.32
CA ALA A 135 -0.71 1.75 14.64
C ALA A 135 -1.32 0.63 15.49
N GLY A 136 -2.59 0.27 15.24
CA GLY A 136 -3.31 -0.75 15.99
C GLY A 136 -2.94 -2.18 15.61
N LEU A 137 -2.68 -2.46 14.33
CA LEU A 137 -2.40 -3.82 13.86
C LEU A 137 -1.00 -4.31 14.24
N VAL A 138 -0.01 -3.42 14.34
CA VAL A 138 1.33 -3.77 14.86
C VAL A 138 1.31 -4.02 16.38
N SER A 139 0.36 -3.42 17.11
CA SER A 139 0.21 -3.61 18.56
C SER A 139 -0.34 -4.99 18.94
N PHE A 140 -1.09 -5.66 18.06
CA PHE A 140 -1.62 -7.01 18.34
C PHE A 140 -0.59 -8.14 18.17
N ALA A 141 0.47 -7.93 17.37
CA ALA A 141 1.55 -8.91 17.23
C ALA A 141 2.52 -8.92 18.43
N GLY A 142 2.58 -7.83 19.20
CA GLY A 142 3.46 -7.68 20.37
C GLY A 142 2.91 -8.22 21.69
N TYR A 143 1.61 -8.55 21.78
CA TYR A 143 0.97 -8.78 23.08
C TYR A 143 1.08 -10.23 23.62
N ARG A 144 1.80 -11.14 22.95
CA ARG A 144 1.81 -12.57 23.31
C ARG A 144 3.08 -13.12 23.97
N HIS A 145 4.08 -12.29 24.27
CA HIS A 145 5.34 -12.77 24.90
C HIS A 145 5.68 -12.20 26.29
N SER A 146 4.77 -11.49 26.96
CA SER A 146 5.01 -10.91 28.30
C SER A 146 4.17 -11.56 29.42
N ARG A 147 3.95 -12.88 29.36
CA ARG A 147 3.46 -13.66 30.51
C ARG A 147 4.07 -15.06 30.52
N SER A 148 5.25 -15.16 31.13
CA SER A 148 5.78 -16.36 31.79
C SER A 148 6.79 -15.91 32.82
#